data_AF-A0A955LVE3-F1
#
_entry.id   AF-A0A955LVE3-F1
#
_cell.length_a   1.000
_cell.length_b   1.000
_cell.length_c   1.000
_cell.angle_alpha   90.00
_cell.angle_beta   90.00
_cell.angle_gamma   90.00
#
_symmetry.space_group_name_H-M   'P 1'
#
loop_
_entity.id
_entity.type
_entity.pdbx_description
1 polymer ?
#
loop_
_entity_poly.entity_id
_entity_poly.type
_entity_poly.pdbx_seq_one_letter_code
_entity_poly.pdbx_strand_id
1 'polypeptide(L)'
;MKGPFAFGTVYSRNPLTGEKKIFCSLYTENSPQRIDQTVIPKKVLDKIETELKNKEREVGFIVEALIIFDRGYDKYTIKQYISAKIEYTLYPKVLVAFLEEGMINEQELIRKIPLDIISAWFTSQVIDTLGAPKLLEAKSLSPGASIGMIAHSRSDVKHLLSEGLTPIWVIGEVSTEDLKYFSKVGGIVLTQSGVTSHAAIVAKSTGVPTLLGGEVLLDESYKNRLVTIDGNNGLIYGGKTIINGNNKDQYIKQILNIAKRNCGFIIKANADTGYEYKKAQSYLAKGIGLCRTEHMFKDPKRTSQIRTQLFAENKDLRNLDHIQRSQQQDFQNIFDQNDGELIVIRYLDAPLHEFLPHSEKEKDDFAKVLNITRPQIDRIIESTRIPQVF
;
A
#
# COMPACT_ATOMS: atom_id res chain seq x y z
N MET A 1 -5.20 1.49 -55.08
CA MET A 1 -6.00 0.53 -54.26
C MET A 1 -6.40 1.26 -52.98
N LYS A 2 -7.69 1.26 -52.60
CA LYS A 2 -8.09 1.83 -51.30
C LYS A 2 -7.41 0.99 -50.20
N GLY A 3 -6.78 1.64 -49.22
CA GLY A 3 -5.99 0.99 -48.16
C GLY A 3 -6.81 0.01 -47.29
N PRO A 4 -6.16 -0.72 -46.35
CA PRO A 4 -6.85 -1.71 -45.52
C PRO A 4 -7.83 -1.04 -44.54
N PHE A 5 -8.81 -1.82 -44.04
CA PHE A 5 -9.64 -1.41 -42.90
C PHE A 5 -8.77 -1.30 -41.64
N ALA A 6 -9.14 -0.38 -40.74
CA ALA A 6 -8.56 -0.34 -39.40
C ALA A 6 -9.64 -0.26 -38.33
N PHE A 7 -9.37 -0.85 -37.17
CA PHE A 7 -10.23 -0.78 -36.00
C PHE A 7 -9.37 -0.69 -34.75
N GLY A 8 -9.94 -0.20 -33.66
CA GLY A 8 -9.27 -0.15 -32.37
C GLY A 8 -9.80 0.97 -31.52
N THR A 9 -8.92 1.60 -30.78
CA THR A 9 -9.31 2.52 -29.71
C THR A 9 -8.60 3.85 -29.86
N VAL A 10 -9.33 4.94 -29.65
CA VAL A 10 -8.79 6.30 -29.61
C VAL A 10 -9.17 6.95 -28.29
N TYR A 11 -8.22 7.67 -27.69
CA TYR A 11 -8.35 8.29 -26.38
C TYR A 11 -8.27 9.81 -26.50
N SER A 12 -9.09 10.53 -25.72
CA SER A 12 -9.08 12.02 -25.70
C SER A 12 -7.76 12.62 -25.20
N ARG A 13 -7.04 11.87 -24.37
CA ARG A 13 -5.69 12.16 -23.84
C ARG A 13 -4.86 10.89 -23.90
N ASN A 14 -3.55 11.02 -23.75
CA ASN A 14 -2.69 9.86 -23.61
C ASN A 14 -3.01 9.13 -22.29
N PRO A 15 -3.54 7.89 -22.32
CA PRO A 15 -3.94 7.18 -21.11
C PRO A 15 -2.76 6.69 -20.26
N LEU A 16 -1.54 6.71 -20.81
CA LEU A 16 -0.31 6.29 -20.15
C LEU A 16 0.42 7.44 -19.44
N THR A 17 0.14 8.69 -19.82
CA THR A 17 0.87 9.86 -19.28
C THR A 17 -0.04 10.97 -18.76
N GLY A 18 -1.32 10.94 -19.14
CA GLY A 18 -2.30 12.00 -18.91
C GLY A 18 -2.11 13.23 -19.80
N GLU A 19 -1.16 13.22 -20.75
CA GLU A 19 -0.94 14.36 -21.65
C GLU A 19 -2.17 14.67 -22.51
N LYS A 20 -2.48 15.97 -22.66
CA LYS A 20 -3.59 16.49 -23.48
C LYS A 20 -3.30 16.39 -24.98
N LYS A 21 -3.12 15.17 -25.46
CA LYS A 21 -2.94 14.81 -26.87
C LYS A 21 -3.73 13.55 -27.14
N ILE A 22 -4.37 13.50 -28.31
CA ILE A 22 -5.04 12.29 -28.76
C ILE A 22 -4.05 11.12 -28.83
N PHE A 23 -4.49 9.94 -28.41
CA PHE A 23 -3.69 8.72 -28.47
C PHE A 23 -4.49 7.62 -29.17
N CYS A 24 -3.87 6.93 -30.11
CA CYS A 24 -4.51 5.89 -30.91
C CYS A 24 -3.83 4.53 -30.70
N SER A 25 -4.64 3.49 -30.58
CA SER A 25 -4.21 2.09 -30.58
C SER A 25 -5.04 1.34 -31.62
N LEU A 26 -4.55 1.26 -32.85
CA LEU A 26 -5.27 0.74 -34.01
C LEU A 26 -4.61 -0.51 -34.59
N TYR A 27 -5.42 -1.37 -35.21
CA TYR A 27 -5.04 -2.63 -35.83
C TYR A 27 -5.68 -2.74 -37.21
N THR A 28 -5.07 -3.51 -38.12
CA THR A 28 -5.67 -3.86 -39.42
C THR A 28 -6.28 -5.25 -39.37
N GLU A 29 -7.22 -5.54 -40.28
CA GLU A 29 -7.80 -6.91 -40.42
C GLU A 29 -6.74 -8.00 -40.65
N ASN A 30 -5.61 -7.65 -41.29
CA ASN A 30 -4.63 -8.62 -41.78
C ASN A 30 -3.34 -8.70 -40.94
N SER A 31 -3.23 -7.91 -39.88
CA SER A 31 -2.04 -7.92 -39.01
C SER A 31 -2.41 -7.50 -37.59
N PRO A 32 -2.00 -8.27 -36.56
CA PRO A 32 -2.12 -7.87 -35.16
C PRO A 32 -1.12 -6.77 -34.77
N GLN A 33 -0.27 -6.32 -35.70
CA GLN A 33 0.64 -5.20 -35.43
C GLN A 33 -0.12 -3.88 -35.35
N ARG A 34 0.22 -3.09 -34.34
CA ARG A 34 -0.31 -1.73 -34.19
C ARG A 34 0.09 -0.87 -35.37
N ILE A 35 -0.86 -0.12 -35.89
CA ILE A 35 -0.63 0.87 -36.92
C ILE A 35 -0.31 2.21 -36.26
N ASP A 36 0.67 2.92 -36.80
CA ASP A 36 1.00 4.28 -36.37
C ASP A 36 -0.15 5.23 -36.74
N GLN A 37 -0.54 6.11 -35.81
CA GLN A 37 -1.58 7.11 -36.02
C GLN A 37 -1.31 8.08 -37.19
N THR A 38 -0.05 8.20 -37.62
CA THR A 38 0.37 9.02 -38.77
C THR A 38 -0.22 8.57 -40.10
N VAL A 39 -0.71 7.33 -40.22
CA VAL A 39 -1.40 6.87 -41.44
C VAL A 39 -2.80 7.48 -41.58
N ILE A 40 -3.36 8.03 -40.50
CA ILE A 40 -4.70 8.64 -40.50
C ILE A 40 -4.55 10.05 -41.08
N PRO A 41 -5.37 10.44 -42.08
CA PRO A 41 -5.36 11.79 -42.60
C PRO A 41 -5.58 12.82 -41.48
N LYS A 42 -4.75 13.86 -41.42
CA LYS A 42 -4.79 14.88 -40.36
C LYS A 42 -6.19 15.48 -40.17
N LYS A 43 -6.90 15.77 -41.28
CA LYS A 43 -8.26 16.31 -41.26
C LYS A 43 -9.27 15.38 -40.57
N VAL A 44 -9.06 14.06 -40.62
CA VAL A 44 -9.90 13.06 -39.94
C VAL A 44 -9.54 13.02 -38.45
N LEU A 45 -8.25 13.02 -38.14
CA LEU A 45 -7.78 13.05 -36.75
C LEU A 45 -8.26 14.30 -36.01
N ASP A 46 -8.20 15.49 -36.63
CA ASP A 46 -8.68 16.75 -36.06
C ASP A 46 -10.20 16.72 -35.74
N LYS A 47 -10.99 16.02 -36.57
CA LYS A 47 -12.43 15.82 -36.33
C LYS A 47 -12.66 14.91 -35.13
N ILE A 48 -11.97 13.77 -35.07
CA ILE A 48 -12.06 12.83 -33.94
C ILE A 48 -11.63 13.53 -32.65
N GLU A 49 -10.54 14.30 -32.68
CA GLU A 49 -10.06 15.06 -31.53
C GLU A 49 -11.11 16.06 -31.04
N THR A 50 -11.79 16.76 -31.94
CA THR A 50 -12.87 17.69 -31.58
C THR A 50 -14.05 16.96 -30.94
N GLU A 51 -14.47 15.83 -31.52
CA GLU A 51 -15.57 15.00 -31.00
C GLU A 51 -15.24 14.44 -29.60
N LEU A 52 -14.02 13.92 -29.42
CA LEU A 52 -13.55 13.41 -28.14
C LEU A 52 -13.35 14.50 -27.09
N LYS A 53 -12.89 15.70 -27.46
CA LYS A 53 -12.79 16.84 -26.52
C LYS A 53 -14.17 17.29 -26.01
N ASN A 54 -15.19 17.26 -26.86
CA ASN A 54 -16.55 17.56 -26.44
C ASN A 54 -17.06 16.50 -25.46
N LYS A 55 -16.82 15.21 -25.76
CA LYS A 55 -17.22 14.12 -24.87
C LYS A 55 -16.43 14.11 -23.56
N GLU A 56 -15.15 14.48 -23.61
CA GLU A 56 -14.27 14.66 -22.45
C GLU A 56 -14.82 15.70 -21.48
N ARG A 57 -15.33 16.84 -21.98
CA ARG A 57 -15.99 17.86 -21.14
C ARG A 57 -17.28 17.35 -20.52
N GLU A 58 -18.09 16.60 -21.26
CA GLU A 58 -19.34 16.03 -20.75
C GLU A 58 -19.08 14.99 -19.65
N VAL A 59 -18.07 14.13 -19.84
CA VAL A 59 -17.73 13.05 -18.91
C VAL A 59 -16.90 13.57 -17.73
N GLY A 60 -16.11 14.63 -17.93
CA GLY A 60 -15.17 15.14 -16.93
C GLY A 60 -14.04 14.16 -16.63
N PHE A 61 -13.63 13.36 -17.61
CA PHE A 61 -12.49 12.44 -17.53
C PHE A 61 -12.00 12.04 -18.93
N ILE A 62 -10.87 11.34 -19.01
CA ILE A 62 -10.35 10.81 -20.28
C ILE A 62 -11.37 9.85 -20.89
N VAL A 63 -11.72 10.11 -22.16
CA VAL A 63 -12.67 9.29 -22.91
C VAL A 63 -11.91 8.33 -23.80
N GLU A 64 -12.31 7.07 -23.75
CA GLU A 64 -11.88 6.00 -24.64
C GLU A 64 -13.02 5.71 -25.62
N ALA A 65 -12.71 5.71 -26.92
CA ALA A 65 -13.67 5.46 -27.98
C ALA A 65 -13.25 4.26 -28.84
N LEU A 66 -14.16 3.29 -28.97
CA LEU A 66 -14.00 2.18 -29.91
C LEU A 66 -14.36 2.67 -31.31
N ILE A 67 -13.41 2.63 -32.24
CA ILE A 67 -13.53 3.22 -33.57
C ILE A 67 -13.25 2.20 -34.67
N ILE A 68 -13.95 2.36 -35.79
CA ILE A 68 -13.72 1.61 -37.04
C ILE A 68 -13.49 2.63 -38.16
N PHE A 69 -12.42 2.46 -38.91
CA PHE A 69 -12.07 3.25 -40.08
C PHE A 69 -12.31 2.47 -41.37
N ASP A 70 -12.89 3.13 -42.37
CA ASP A 70 -13.06 2.59 -43.71
C ASP A 70 -11.72 2.46 -44.44
N ARG A 71 -11.72 1.71 -45.54
CA ARG A 71 -10.57 1.59 -46.46
C ARG A 71 -10.06 2.95 -46.92
N GLY A 72 -8.81 3.26 -46.58
CA GLY A 72 -8.17 4.56 -46.86
C GLY A 72 -8.27 5.58 -45.72
N TYR A 73 -8.91 5.23 -44.60
CA TYR A 73 -8.95 6.01 -43.35
C TYR A 73 -9.63 7.38 -43.44
N ASP A 74 -10.30 7.70 -44.56
CA ASP A 74 -10.98 8.98 -44.79
C ASP A 74 -12.33 9.10 -44.05
N LYS A 75 -12.91 7.96 -43.64
CA LYS A 75 -14.18 7.86 -42.93
C LYS A 75 -14.02 6.95 -41.73
N TYR A 76 -14.76 7.26 -40.67
CA TYR A 76 -14.77 6.49 -39.43
C TYR A 76 -16.18 6.39 -38.86
N THR A 77 -16.39 5.40 -38.00
CA THR A 77 -17.57 5.26 -37.14
C THR A 77 -17.11 4.96 -35.73
N ILE A 78 -17.57 5.76 -34.76
CA ILE A 78 -17.38 5.46 -33.34
C ILE A 78 -18.54 4.56 -32.88
N LYS A 79 -18.20 3.43 -32.28
CA LYS A 79 -19.17 2.42 -31.82
C LYS A 79 -19.61 2.66 -30.38
N GLN A 80 -18.69 3.12 -29.53
CA GLN A 80 -18.94 3.29 -28.11
C GLN A 80 -17.96 4.31 -27.51
N TYR A 81 -18.42 5.01 -26.49
CA TYR A 81 -17.61 5.83 -25.59
C TYR A 81 -17.61 5.19 -24.20
N ILE A 82 -16.44 5.07 -23.58
CA ILE A 82 -16.28 4.69 -22.18
C ILE A 82 -15.31 5.63 -21.47
N SER A 83 -15.41 5.72 -20.15
CA SER A 83 -14.37 6.36 -19.35
C SER A 83 -13.12 5.47 -19.41
N ALA A 84 -11.99 6.04 -19.81
CA ALA A 84 -10.75 5.28 -19.96
C ALA A 84 -10.32 4.71 -18.61
N LYS A 85 -9.87 3.45 -18.61
CA LYS A 85 -9.13 2.89 -17.47
C LYS A 85 -7.67 3.26 -17.62
N ILE A 86 -7.15 4.04 -16.67
CA ILE A 86 -5.75 4.44 -16.61
C ILE A 86 -5.06 3.85 -15.39
N GLU A 87 -3.73 3.90 -15.37
CA GLU A 87 -2.95 3.51 -14.19
C GLU A 87 -3.37 4.34 -12.96
N TYR A 88 -3.48 3.67 -11.81
CA TYR A 88 -3.97 4.29 -10.57
C TYR A 88 -3.13 5.49 -10.12
N THR A 89 -1.85 5.46 -10.46
CA THR A 89 -0.85 6.49 -10.17
C THR A 89 -1.08 7.79 -10.96
N LEU A 90 -1.77 7.72 -12.12
CA LEU A 90 -2.05 8.86 -12.99
C LEU A 90 -3.32 9.62 -12.61
N TYR A 91 -4.22 9.01 -11.82
CA TYR A 91 -5.48 9.63 -11.42
C TYR A 91 -5.30 11.01 -10.77
N PRO A 92 -4.38 11.22 -9.80
CA PRO A 92 -4.19 12.53 -9.19
C PRO A 92 -3.88 13.62 -10.22
N LYS A 93 -2.91 13.34 -11.10
CA LYS A 93 -2.47 14.26 -12.15
C LYS A 93 -3.61 14.59 -13.12
N VAL A 94 -4.32 13.56 -13.59
CA VAL A 94 -5.43 13.74 -14.54
C VAL A 94 -6.57 14.52 -13.91
N LEU A 95 -7.03 14.16 -12.72
CA LEU A 95 -8.15 14.84 -12.07
C LEU A 95 -7.83 16.30 -11.74
N VAL A 96 -6.61 16.59 -11.26
CA VAL A 96 -6.16 17.97 -11.04
C VAL A 96 -6.15 18.76 -12.35
N ALA A 97 -5.62 18.20 -13.44
CA ALA A 97 -5.64 18.88 -14.74
C ALA A 97 -7.06 19.19 -15.21
N PHE A 98 -8.01 18.28 -15.03
CA PHE A 98 -9.42 18.53 -15.38
C PHE A 98 -10.06 19.62 -14.50
N LEU A 99 -9.69 19.71 -13.22
CA LEU A 99 -10.12 20.78 -12.33
C LEU A 99 -9.53 22.14 -12.76
N GLU A 100 -8.24 22.20 -13.04
CA GLU A 100 -7.53 23.42 -13.49
C GLU A 100 -8.06 23.91 -14.84
N GLU A 101 -8.46 22.98 -15.72
CA GLU A 101 -9.08 23.29 -17.01
C GLU A 101 -10.57 23.67 -16.90
N GLY A 102 -11.15 23.66 -15.69
CA GLY A 102 -12.55 23.98 -15.44
C GLY A 102 -13.54 22.96 -16.03
N MET A 103 -13.09 21.73 -16.33
CA MET A 103 -13.93 20.67 -16.85
C MET A 103 -14.72 19.94 -15.75
N ILE A 104 -14.19 19.96 -14.53
CA ILE A 104 -14.85 19.43 -13.34
C ILE A 104 -14.71 20.44 -12.19
N ASN A 105 -15.60 20.36 -11.21
CA ASN A 105 -15.47 21.10 -9.94
C ASN A 105 -14.86 20.24 -8.81
N GLU A 106 -14.59 20.85 -7.66
CA GLU A 106 -13.99 20.17 -6.50
C GLU A 106 -14.81 18.95 -6.01
N GLN A 107 -16.14 19.02 -6.03
CA GLN A 107 -17.02 17.93 -5.59
C GLN A 107 -16.98 16.76 -6.58
N GLU A 108 -16.95 17.05 -7.88
CA GLU A 108 -16.80 16.05 -8.93
C GLU A 108 -15.44 15.37 -8.88
N LEU A 109 -14.37 16.13 -8.64
CA LEU A 109 -13.03 15.59 -8.43
C LEU A 109 -13.04 14.54 -7.32
N ILE A 110 -13.61 14.86 -6.15
CA ILE A 110 -13.65 13.93 -5.00
C ILE A 110 -14.44 12.67 -5.36
N ARG A 111 -15.60 12.81 -6.02
CA ARG A 111 -16.46 11.69 -6.41
C ARG A 111 -15.84 10.76 -7.45
N LYS A 112 -14.94 11.27 -8.30
CA LYS A 112 -14.29 10.50 -9.37
C LYS A 112 -13.09 9.68 -8.90
N ILE A 113 -12.62 9.87 -7.66
CA ILE A 113 -11.52 9.08 -7.11
C ILE A 113 -12.05 7.69 -6.72
N PRO A 114 -11.58 6.60 -7.33
CA PRO A 114 -11.94 5.26 -6.89
C PRO A 114 -11.34 5.00 -5.51
N LEU A 115 -12.16 4.60 -4.53
CA LEU A 115 -11.71 4.45 -3.14
C LEU A 115 -10.78 3.25 -2.93
N ASP A 116 -10.91 2.23 -3.78
CA ASP A 116 -10.13 0.99 -3.75
C ASP A 116 -8.66 1.19 -4.15
N ILE A 117 -8.33 2.32 -4.78
CA ILE A 117 -6.99 2.58 -5.34
C ILE A 117 -6.20 3.66 -4.60
N ILE A 118 -6.82 4.36 -3.65
CA ILE A 118 -6.18 5.46 -2.91
C ILE A 118 -4.92 5.01 -2.19
N SER A 119 -4.89 3.78 -1.67
CA SER A 119 -3.70 3.23 -1.01
C SER A 119 -2.48 3.17 -1.94
N ALA A 120 -2.68 2.94 -3.24
CA ALA A 120 -1.60 2.92 -4.24
C ALA A 120 -0.91 4.28 -4.42
N TRP A 121 -1.56 5.38 -4.04
CA TRP A 121 -0.98 6.72 -4.10
C TRP A 121 0.08 6.94 -3.01
N PHE A 122 -0.02 6.20 -1.90
CA PHE A 122 0.81 6.36 -0.71
C PHE A 122 1.82 5.21 -0.52
N THR A 123 1.97 4.36 -1.52
CA THR A 123 2.94 3.27 -1.55
C THR A 123 4.00 3.54 -2.60
N SER A 124 5.11 2.81 -2.51
CA SER A 124 6.16 2.84 -3.54
C SER A 124 5.61 2.44 -4.91
N GLN A 125 6.15 3.01 -5.99
CA GLN A 125 5.65 2.80 -7.36
C GLN A 125 6.80 2.52 -8.31
N VAL A 126 6.58 1.60 -9.26
CA VAL A 126 7.47 1.43 -10.41
C VAL A 126 7.23 2.61 -11.36
N ILE A 127 8.28 3.39 -11.64
CA ILE A 127 8.21 4.55 -12.53
C ILE A 127 8.90 4.32 -13.88
N ASP A 128 9.81 3.36 -13.93
CA ASP A 128 10.48 2.93 -15.17
C ASP A 128 10.88 1.46 -15.03
N THR A 129 10.51 0.64 -16.00
CA THR A 129 10.86 -0.77 -16.00
C THR A 129 12.30 -1.02 -16.42
N LEU A 130 12.98 -0.05 -17.03
CA LEU A 130 14.32 -0.21 -17.63
C LEU A 130 14.37 -1.33 -18.68
N GLY A 131 13.24 -1.62 -19.33
CA GLY A 131 13.11 -2.75 -20.25
C GLY A 131 13.08 -4.12 -19.58
N ALA A 132 12.92 -4.19 -18.25
CA ALA A 132 12.78 -5.44 -17.52
C ALA A 132 11.58 -6.24 -18.06
N PRO A 133 11.76 -7.55 -18.36
CA PRO A 133 10.69 -8.36 -18.90
C PRO A 133 9.59 -8.58 -17.85
N LYS A 134 8.33 -8.47 -18.28
CA LYS A 134 7.18 -8.89 -17.46
C LYS A 134 7.23 -10.40 -17.29
N LEU A 135 7.38 -10.87 -16.05
CA LEU A 135 7.41 -12.29 -15.69
C LEU A 135 6.03 -12.82 -15.35
N LEU A 136 5.24 -12.02 -14.61
CA LEU A 136 3.91 -12.40 -14.14
C LEU A 136 2.96 -11.21 -14.20
N GLU A 137 1.71 -11.52 -14.48
CA GLU A 137 0.55 -10.65 -14.25
C GLU A 137 -0.46 -11.44 -13.42
N ALA A 138 -0.87 -10.87 -12.29
CA ALA A 138 -1.71 -11.50 -11.29
C ALA A 138 -2.63 -10.46 -10.65
N LYS A 139 -3.63 -10.92 -9.91
CA LYS A 139 -4.55 -10.00 -9.24
C LYS A 139 -3.84 -9.28 -8.10
N SER A 140 -3.84 -7.95 -8.11
CA SER A 140 -3.39 -7.15 -6.97
C SER A 140 -4.34 -7.31 -5.78
N LEU A 141 -3.78 -7.60 -4.60
CA LEU A 141 -4.47 -7.60 -3.30
C LEU A 141 -4.07 -6.41 -2.42
N SER A 142 -2.78 -6.04 -2.48
CA SER A 142 -2.21 -4.95 -1.70
C SER A 142 -1.23 -4.16 -2.59
N PRO A 143 -1.37 -2.83 -2.65
CA PRO A 143 -0.55 -1.99 -3.51
C PRO A 143 0.88 -1.80 -2.97
N GLY A 144 1.73 -1.21 -3.82
CA GLY A 144 3.13 -0.92 -3.53
C GLY A 144 4.08 -1.58 -4.51
N ALA A 145 5.34 -1.18 -4.44
CA ALA A 145 6.39 -1.74 -5.26
C ALA A 145 7.63 -2.02 -4.41
N SER A 146 8.29 -3.14 -4.68
CA SER A 146 9.54 -3.49 -4.03
C SER A 146 10.44 -4.25 -4.99
N ILE A 147 11.75 -4.07 -4.81
CA ILE A 147 12.77 -4.90 -5.44
C ILE A 147 13.23 -5.90 -4.39
N GLY A 148 13.34 -7.18 -4.76
CA GLY A 148 13.76 -8.21 -3.82
C GLY A 148 14.05 -9.54 -4.49
N MET A 149 14.49 -10.49 -3.67
CA MET A 149 14.89 -11.84 -4.08
C MET A 149 13.75 -12.82 -3.81
N ILE A 150 13.42 -13.68 -4.78
CA ILE A 150 12.35 -14.65 -4.62
C ILE A 150 12.70 -15.70 -3.55
N ALA A 151 11.77 -15.93 -2.63
CA ALA A 151 11.78 -16.97 -1.62
C ALA A 151 10.54 -17.85 -1.76
N HIS A 152 10.71 -19.17 -1.63
CA HIS A 152 9.59 -20.14 -1.69
C HIS A 152 9.29 -20.78 -0.34
N SER A 153 10.24 -20.74 0.59
CA SER A 153 10.07 -21.29 1.93
C SER A 153 10.34 -20.26 3.02
N ARG A 154 9.79 -20.52 4.21
CA ARG A 154 10.07 -19.72 5.41
C ARG A 154 11.57 -19.71 5.74
N SER A 155 12.27 -20.82 5.51
CA SER A 155 13.74 -20.90 5.65
C SER A 155 14.44 -19.92 4.73
N ASP A 156 13.99 -19.79 3.48
CA ASP A 156 14.57 -18.84 2.53
C ASP A 156 14.35 -17.39 2.98
N VAL A 157 13.14 -17.08 3.46
CA VAL A 157 12.83 -15.76 4.01
C VAL A 157 13.77 -15.42 5.17
N LYS A 158 13.95 -16.35 6.12
CA LYS A 158 14.87 -16.14 7.26
C LYS A 158 16.31 -15.92 6.80
N HIS A 159 16.77 -16.73 5.83
CA HIS A 159 18.11 -16.64 5.29
C HIS A 159 18.35 -15.27 4.63
N LEU A 160 17.49 -14.88 3.69
CA LEU A 160 17.59 -13.59 3.01
C LEU A 160 17.55 -12.41 3.99
N LEU A 161 16.66 -12.44 4.99
CA LEU A 161 16.62 -11.42 6.03
C LEU A 161 17.91 -11.37 6.86
N SER A 162 18.52 -12.52 7.17
CA SER A 162 19.79 -12.57 7.91
C SER A 162 20.97 -12.02 7.11
N GLU A 163 20.90 -12.08 5.78
CA GLU A 163 21.87 -11.48 4.86
C GLU A 163 21.56 -10.00 4.55
N GLY A 164 20.50 -9.43 5.13
CA GLY A 164 20.08 -8.06 4.86
C GLY A 164 19.44 -7.86 3.49
N LEU A 165 19.03 -8.95 2.82
CA LEU A 165 18.35 -8.94 1.53
C LEU A 165 16.83 -8.87 1.73
N THR A 166 16.13 -8.24 0.79
CA THR A 166 14.67 -8.10 0.81
C THR A 166 14.00 -9.32 0.16
N PRO A 167 13.24 -10.15 0.89
CA PRO A 167 12.56 -11.30 0.30
C PRO A 167 11.27 -10.90 -0.43
N ILE A 168 10.99 -11.53 -1.57
CA ILE A 168 9.67 -11.57 -2.23
C ILE A 168 9.14 -12.99 -2.06
N TRP A 169 8.16 -13.17 -1.18
CA TRP A 169 7.76 -14.50 -0.73
C TRP A 169 6.61 -15.06 -1.55
N VAL A 170 6.88 -16.13 -2.30
CA VAL A 170 5.87 -16.94 -2.98
C VAL A 170 5.41 -18.03 -2.00
N ILE A 171 4.13 -18.01 -1.64
CA ILE A 171 3.58 -18.91 -0.61
C ILE A 171 2.17 -19.40 -0.98
N GLY A 172 1.92 -20.69 -0.79
CA GLY A 172 0.61 -21.31 -0.99
C GLY A 172 -0.23 -21.35 0.27
N GLU A 173 0.15 -22.22 1.20
CA GLU A 173 -0.52 -22.33 2.49
C GLU A 173 0.15 -21.43 3.52
N VAL A 174 -0.65 -20.62 4.23
CA VAL A 174 -0.18 -19.68 5.24
C VAL A 174 -0.55 -20.20 6.63
N SER A 175 0.44 -20.39 7.49
CA SER A 175 0.26 -20.73 8.90
C SER A 175 0.36 -19.50 9.82
N THR A 176 -0.02 -19.65 11.08
CA THR A 176 0.08 -18.59 12.10
C THR A 176 1.53 -18.14 12.36
N GLU A 177 2.50 -19.03 12.16
CA GLU A 177 3.93 -18.70 12.29
C GLU A 177 4.44 -17.83 11.15
N ASP A 178 3.85 -17.94 9.95
CA ASP A 178 4.24 -17.18 8.77
C ASP A 178 3.89 -15.70 8.90
N LEU A 179 2.77 -15.39 9.58
CA LEU A 179 2.27 -14.02 9.75
C LEU A 179 3.29 -13.08 10.40
N LYS A 180 4.18 -13.61 11.25
CA LYS A 180 5.26 -12.85 11.91
C LYS A 180 6.31 -12.31 10.94
N TYR A 181 6.35 -12.82 9.71
CA TYR A 181 7.28 -12.41 8.65
C TYR A 181 6.63 -11.54 7.57
N PHE A 182 5.30 -11.46 7.51
CA PHE A 182 4.60 -10.71 6.46
C PHE A 182 4.97 -9.23 6.43
N SER A 183 5.21 -8.62 7.59
CA SER A 183 5.67 -7.22 7.69
C SER A 183 7.17 -7.04 7.49
N LYS A 184 7.93 -8.12 7.27
CA LYS A 184 9.39 -8.13 7.13
C LYS A 184 9.86 -8.39 5.70
N VAL A 185 8.96 -8.84 4.83
CA VAL A 185 9.26 -9.11 3.42
C VAL A 185 8.95 -7.89 2.55
N GLY A 186 9.55 -7.81 1.36
CA GLY A 186 9.29 -6.73 0.40
C GLY A 186 8.06 -6.98 -0.47
N GLY A 187 7.56 -8.22 -0.55
CA GLY A 187 6.39 -8.57 -1.34
C GLY A 187 5.89 -9.98 -1.05
N ILE A 188 4.62 -10.23 -1.34
CA ILE A 188 3.98 -11.54 -1.15
C ILE A 188 3.27 -11.94 -2.45
N VAL A 189 3.44 -13.19 -2.87
CA VAL A 189 2.71 -13.80 -3.98
C VAL A 189 1.97 -15.01 -3.44
N LEU A 190 0.66 -14.88 -3.27
CA LEU A 190 -0.20 -15.96 -2.80
C LEU A 190 -0.56 -16.87 -3.99
N THR A 191 -0.17 -18.14 -3.92
CA THR A 191 -0.43 -19.13 -4.98
C THR A 191 -1.83 -19.73 -4.86
N GLN A 192 -2.28 -20.06 -3.64
CA GLN A 192 -3.57 -20.69 -3.39
C GLN A 192 -4.37 -19.89 -2.35
N SER A 193 -5.27 -19.02 -2.81
CA SER A 193 -6.19 -18.31 -1.92
C SER A 193 -7.28 -17.61 -2.71
N GLY A 194 -8.52 -17.66 -2.23
CA GLY A 194 -9.55 -16.69 -2.65
C GLY A 194 -9.25 -15.32 -2.04
N VAL A 195 -9.79 -14.24 -2.63
CA VAL A 195 -9.63 -12.85 -2.15
C VAL A 195 -10.08 -12.66 -0.68
N THR A 196 -10.94 -13.56 -0.19
CA THR A 196 -11.53 -13.57 1.16
C THR A 196 -10.81 -14.52 2.14
N SER A 197 -9.71 -15.16 1.75
CA SER A 197 -8.99 -16.05 2.66
C SER A 197 -8.35 -15.26 3.82
N HIS A 198 -8.23 -15.90 4.99
CA HIS A 198 -7.61 -15.28 6.17
C HIS A 198 -6.20 -14.75 5.87
N ALA A 199 -5.45 -15.45 5.01
CA ALA A 199 -4.15 -15.04 4.50
C ALA A 199 -4.18 -13.77 3.65
N ALA A 200 -5.13 -13.66 2.72
CA ALA A 200 -5.29 -12.47 1.88
C ALA A 200 -5.67 -11.23 2.71
N ILE A 201 -6.50 -11.40 3.74
CA ILE A 201 -6.89 -10.33 4.67
C ILE A 201 -5.67 -9.84 5.45
N VAL A 202 -4.85 -10.74 6.00
CA VAL A 202 -3.67 -10.37 6.79
C VAL A 202 -2.57 -9.78 5.90
N ALA A 203 -2.33 -10.32 4.71
CA ALA A 203 -1.37 -9.74 3.77
C ALA A 203 -1.77 -8.31 3.34
N LYS A 204 -3.07 -8.04 3.19
CA LYS A 204 -3.56 -6.69 2.90
C LYS A 204 -3.34 -5.72 4.08
N SER A 205 -3.46 -6.18 5.33
CA SER A 205 -3.30 -5.33 6.50
C SER A 205 -1.84 -4.97 6.81
N THR A 206 -0.87 -5.71 6.27
CA THR A 206 0.56 -5.41 6.49
C THR A 206 1.09 -4.25 5.65
N GLY A 207 0.37 -3.86 4.59
CA GLY A 207 0.80 -2.80 3.67
C GLY A 207 1.98 -3.20 2.75
N VAL A 208 2.30 -4.50 2.70
CA VAL A 208 3.30 -5.06 1.79
C VAL A 208 2.63 -5.37 0.44
N PRO A 209 3.27 -5.08 -0.71
CA PRO A 209 2.69 -5.37 -2.01
C PRO A 209 2.42 -6.86 -2.16
N THR A 210 1.18 -7.19 -2.48
CA THR A 210 0.68 -8.57 -2.47
C THR A 210 -0.09 -8.87 -3.74
N LEU A 211 0.27 -9.98 -4.39
CA LEU A 211 -0.40 -10.52 -5.58
C LEU A 211 -1.07 -11.87 -5.29
N LEU A 212 -2.15 -12.17 -6.01
CA LEU A 212 -2.92 -13.40 -5.91
C LEU A 212 -2.98 -14.13 -7.25
N GLY A 213 -2.70 -15.43 -7.24
CA GLY A 213 -2.83 -16.31 -8.41
C GLY A 213 -1.58 -16.36 -9.30
N GLY A 214 -0.40 -16.24 -8.71
CA GLY A 214 0.89 -16.24 -9.44
C GLY A 214 1.56 -17.59 -9.64
N GLU A 215 0.88 -18.70 -9.30
CA GLU A 215 1.53 -20.00 -9.04
C GLU A 215 2.23 -20.63 -10.26
N VAL A 216 1.68 -20.44 -11.46
CA VAL A 216 2.16 -21.14 -12.66
C VAL A 216 3.44 -20.52 -13.23
N LEU A 217 3.77 -19.28 -12.86
CA LEU A 217 4.81 -18.50 -13.55
C LEU A 217 6.04 -18.19 -12.70
N LEU A 218 6.01 -18.46 -11.39
CA LEU A 218 7.14 -18.32 -10.48
C LEU A 218 7.33 -19.63 -9.70
N ASP A 219 7.95 -20.61 -10.33
CA ASP A 219 8.35 -21.87 -9.70
C ASP A 219 9.71 -21.75 -8.97
N GLU A 220 10.16 -22.85 -8.35
CA GLU A 220 11.45 -22.91 -7.64
C GLU A 220 12.67 -22.55 -8.50
N SER A 221 12.58 -22.59 -9.84
CA SER A 221 13.68 -22.15 -10.71
C SER A 221 13.97 -20.65 -10.63
N TYR A 222 13.02 -19.88 -10.08
CA TYR A 222 13.17 -18.45 -9.82
C TYR A 222 13.70 -18.13 -8.42
N LYS A 223 13.93 -19.14 -7.57
CA LYS A 223 14.53 -18.95 -6.25
C LYS A 223 15.82 -18.13 -6.32
N ASN A 224 15.97 -17.17 -5.41
CA ASN A 224 17.10 -16.24 -5.38
C ASN A 224 17.29 -15.42 -6.66
N ARG A 225 16.28 -15.32 -7.53
CA ARG A 225 16.29 -14.32 -8.61
C ARG A 225 15.81 -12.99 -8.08
N LEU A 226 16.49 -11.95 -8.52
CA LEU A 226 16.10 -10.58 -8.27
C LEU A 226 14.91 -10.23 -9.15
N VAL A 227 13.85 -9.73 -8.54
CA VAL A 227 12.63 -9.28 -9.22
C VAL A 227 12.15 -7.96 -8.64
N THR A 228 11.29 -7.29 -9.41
CA THR A 228 10.48 -6.19 -8.91
C THR A 228 9.04 -6.66 -8.85
N ILE A 229 8.44 -6.61 -7.66
CA ILE A 229 6.99 -6.74 -7.50
C ILE A 229 6.35 -5.36 -7.60
N ASP A 230 5.28 -5.26 -8.40
CA ASP A 230 4.42 -4.09 -8.50
C ASP A 230 2.99 -4.49 -8.14
N GLY A 231 2.71 -4.42 -6.84
CA GLY A 231 1.38 -4.58 -6.29
C GLY A 231 0.40 -3.50 -6.73
N ASN A 232 0.81 -2.34 -7.25
CA ASN A 232 -0.15 -1.33 -7.72
C ASN A 232 -0.85 -1.79 -8.99
N ASN A 233 -0.12 -2.46 -9.89
CA ASN A 233 -0.60 -2.88 -11.21
C ASN A 233 -0.81 -4.38 -11.34
N GLY A 234 -0.42 -5.17 -10.33
CA GLY A 234 -0.58 -6.63 -10.39
C GLY A 234 0.56 -7.34 -11.12
N LEU A 235 1.76 -6.76 -11.17
CA LEU A 235 2.84 -7.18 -12.07
C LEU A 235 4.09 -7.63 -11.32
N ILE A 236 4.87 -8.52 -11.94
CA ILE A 236 6.25 -8.82 -11.53
C ILE A 236 7.17 -8.69 -12.74
N TYR A 237 8.26 -7.95 -12.56
CA TYR A 237 9.30 -7.76 -13.57
C TYR A 237 10.59 -8.50 -13.18
N GLY A 238 11.30 -9.02 -14.17
CA GLY A 238 12.58 -9.67 -13.98
C GLY A 238 13.70 -8.65 -13.78
N GLY A 239 14.34 -8.69 -12.61
CA GLY A 239 15.41 -7.76 -12.25
C GLY A 239 14.93 -6.47 -11.59
N LYS A 240 15.79 -5.44 -11.66
CA LYS A 240 15.55 -4.14 -11.04
C LYS A 240 14.76 -3.24 -11.98
N THR A 241 13.86 -2.46 -11.40
CA THR A 241 13.20 -1.31 -12.03
C THR A 241 13.57 -0.05 -11.26
N ILE A 242 13.14 1.12 -11.73
CA ILE A 242 13.19 2.34 -10.92
C ILE A 242 11.89 2.40 -10.12
N ILE A 243 12.03 2.39 -8.79
CA ILE A 243 10.93 2.60 -7.86
C ILE A 243 11.07 3.99 -7.25
N ASN A 244 10.00 4.79 -7.28
CA ASN A 244 9.94 6.00 -6.46
C ASN A 244 9.46 5.63 -5.05
N GLY A 245 10.17 6.09 -4.03
CA GLY A 245 9.69 6.00 -2.65
C GLY A 245 8.53 6.96 -2.46
N ASN A 246 7.39 6.47 -1.93
CA ASN A 246 6.17 7.19 -1.60
C ASN A 246 6.06 8.58 -2.26
N ASN A 247 5.32 8.63 -3.36
CA ASN A 247 5.08 9.84 -4.13
C ASN A 247 4.70 11.00 -3.19
N LYS A 248 5.64 11.92 -2.97
CA LYS A 248 5.36 13.29 -2.53
C LYS A 248 4.72 14.05 -3.69
N ASP A 249 3.73 13.43 -4.33
CA ASP A 249 3.11 13.99 -5.50
C ASP A 249 2.33 15.23 -5.06
N GLN A 250 2.71 16.36 -5.64
CA GLN A 250 2.02 17.62 -5.48
C GLN A 250 0.52 17.49 -5.77
N TYR A 251 0.13 16.63 -6.71
CA TYR A 251 -1.27 16.41 -7.07
C TYR A 251 -2.04 15.75 -5.92
N ILE A 252 -1.45 14.73 -5.26
CA ILE A 252 -2.07 14.10 -4.08
C ILE A 252 -2.28 15.14 -2.98
N LYS A 253 -1.28 15.97 -2.70
CA LYS A 253 -1.42 17.04 -1.69
C LYS A 253 -2.51 18.05 -2.05
N GLN A 254 -2.63 18.43 -3.32
CA GLN A 254 -3.71 19.32 -3.76
C GLN A 254 -5.09 18.67 -3.54
N ILE A 255 -5.25 17.41 -3.93
CA ILE A 255 -6.48 16.64 -3.71
C ILE A 255 -6.82 16.54 -2.22
N LEU A 256 -5.84 16.22 -1.37
CA LEU A 256 -6.04 16.16 0.08
C LEU A 256 -6.48 17.52 0.66
N ASN A 257 -5.94 18.63 0.15
CA ASN A 257 -6.36 19.97 0.56
C ASN A 257 -7.79 20.29 0.11
N ILE A 258 -8.17 19.91 -1.13
CA ILE A 258 -9.53 20.03 -1.63
C ILE A 258 -10.49 19.21 -0.76
N ALA A 259 -10.16 17.94 -0.50
CA ALA A 259 -10.94 17.06 0.35
C ALA A 259 -11.10 17.64 1.76
N LYS A 260 -10.01 18.18 2.34
CA LYS A 260 -10.03 18.82 3.66
C LYS A 260 -10.95 20.04 3.73
N ARG A 261 -10.97 20.89 2.70
CA ARG A 261 -11.88 22.05 2.63
C ARG A 261 -13.35 21.64 2.55
N ASN A 262 -13.63 20.51 1.92
CA ASN A 262 -14.99 19.99 1.72
C ASN A 262 -15.41 18.98 2.80
N CYS A 263 -14.54 18.69 3.77
CA CYS A 263 -14.80 17.74 4.84
C CYS A 263 -15.47 18.43 6.04
N GLY A 264 -16.60 17.89 6.50
CA GLY A 264 -17.33 18.40 7.68
C GLY A 264 -16.77 17.93 9.03
N PHE A 265 -15.64 17.21 9.04
CA PHE A 265 -15.04 16.65 10.25
C PHE A 265 -13.51 16.81 10.27
N ILE A 266 -12.95 16.81 11.48
CA ILE A 266 -11.51 16.88 11.70
C ILE A 266 -10.93 15.47 11.64
N ILE A 267 -9.95 15.26 10.76
CA ILE A 267 -9.22 14.00 10.67
C ILE A 267 -8.04 14.05 11.63
N LYS A 268 -8.02 13.14 12.60
CA LYS A 268 -6.90 12.93 13.53
C LYS A 268 -6.17 11.63 13.22
N ALA A 269 -4.92 11.54 13.66
CA ALA A 269 -4.11 10.34 13.47
C ALA A 269 -4.23 9.37 14.64
N ASN A 270 -4.09 8.08 14.36
CA ASN A 270 -3.64 7.12 15.37
C ASN A 270 -2.12 7.06 15.26
N ALA A 271 -1.41 7.56 16.27
CA ALA A 271 0.03 7.67 16.24
C ALA A 271 0.57 7.53 17.67
N ASP A 272 1.55 6.64 17.84
CA ASP A 272 2.09 6.25 19.14
C ASP A 272 3.52 6.80 19.33
N THR A 273 4.10 7.39 18.28
CA THR A 273 5.43 8.01 18.29
C THR A 273 5.45 9.37 17.58
N GLY A 274 6.42 10.22 17.93
CA GLY A 274 6.61 11.51 17.26
C GLY A 274 6.87 11.39 15.76
N TYR A 275 7.56 10.33 15.31
CA TYR A 275 7.79 10.06 13.89
C TYR A 275 6.48 9.75 13.14
N GLU A 276 5.63 8.88 13.69
CA GLU A 276 4.33 8.57 13.11
C GLU A 276 3.43 9.80 13.05
N TYR A 277 3.44 10.61 14.11
CA TYR A 277 2.64 11.83 14.13
C TYR A 277 3.11 12.83 13.08
N LYS A 278 4.43 13.05 12.95
CA LYS A 278 5.02 13.88 11.88
C LYS A 278 4.63 13.41 10.49
N LYS A 279 4.64 12.10 10.26
CA LYS A 279 4.19 11.50 9.00
C LYS A 279 2.70 11.77 8.77
N ALA A 280 1.85 11.62 9.79
CA ALA A 280 0.43 11.89 9.67
C ALA A 280 0.12 13.37 9.40
N GLN A 281 0.86 14.30 10.01
CA GLN A 281 0.76 15.74 9.71
C GLN A 281 1.09 16.05 8.25
N SER A 282 2.03 15.33 7.64
CA SER A 282 2.33 15.48 6.20
C SER A 282 1.16 15.13 5.28
N TYR A 283 0.17 14.37 5.79
CA TYR A 283 -1.10 14.04 5.16
C TYR A 283 -2.28 14.85 5.74
N LEU A 284 -1.99 16.01 6.34
CA LEU A 284 -2.95 17.00 6.83
C LEU A 284 -3.75 16.61 8.08
N ALA A 285 -3.37 15.54 8.79
CA ALA A 285 -3.96 15.17 10.07
C ALA A 285 -3.83 16.30 11.10
N LYS A 286 -4.88 16.50 11.89
CA LYS A 286 -5.03 17.59 12.86
C LYS A 286 -5.06 17.07 14.29
N GLY A 287 -3.88 16.73 14.78
CA GLY A 287 -3.67 16.13 16.11
C GLY A 287 -3.74 14.60 16.11
N ILE A 288 -3.71 14.03 17.32
CA ILE A 288 -3.75 12.59 17.56
C ILE A 288 -5.08 12.25 18.21
N GLY A 289 -5.85 11.36 17.58
CA GLY A 289 -7.13 10.86 18.08
C GLY A 289 -6.97 9.65 18.99
N LEU A 290 -5.84 8.95 18.88
CA LEU A 290 -5.48 7.84 19.75
C LEU A 290 -3.96 7.66 19.74
N CYS A 291 -3.32 7.94 20.88
CA CYS A 291 -1.96 7.53 21.22
C CYS A 291 -2.05 6.35 22.19
N ARG A 292 -1.59 5.19 21.75
CA ARG A 292 -1.52 3.96 22.55
C ARG A 292 -0.24 3.95 23.39
N THR A 293 -0.35 3.64 24.67
CA THR A 293 0.79 3.65 25.60
C THR A 293 1.45 2.28 25.73
N GLU A 294 0.84 1.21 25.23
CA GLU A 294 1.30 -0.18 25.33
C GLU A 294 2.70 -0.36 24.72
N HIS A 295 2.96 0.29 23.58
CA HIS A 295 4.27 0.24 22.93
C HIS A 295 5.39 0.85 23.78
N MET A 296 5.05 1.80 24.67
CA MET A 296 6.01 2.43 25.58
C MET A 296 6.48 1.47 26.68
N PHE A 297 5.88 0.28 26.84
CA PHE A 297 6.31 -0.72 27.82
C PHE A 297 7.16 -1.86 27.22
N LYS A 298 7.28 -1.94 25.88
CA LYS A 298 7.90 -3.08 25.17
C LYS A 298 9.43 -3.17 25.28
N ASP A 299 10.10 -2.10 25.70
CA ASP A 299 11.55 -2.15 25.97
C ASP A 299 11.84 -3.15 27.11
N PRO A 300 12.87 -4.01 27.01
CA PRO A 300 13.14 -5.05 28.02
C PRO A 300 13.25 -4.54 29.46
N LYS A 301 13.84 -3.36 29.68
CA LYS A 301 13.95 -2.79 31.04
C LYS A 301 12.60 -2.33 31.55
N ARG A 302 11.82 -1.65 30.69
CA ARG A 302 10.45 -1.19 31.01
C ARG A 302 9.51 -2.37 31.25
N THR A 303 9.59 -3.41 30.42
CA THR A 303 8.84 -4.67 30.60
C THR A 303 9.19 -5.34 31.94
N SER A 304 10.48 -5.41 32.29
CA SER A 304 10.90 -5.96 33.59
C SER A 304 10.32 -5.15 34.77
N GLN A 305 10.34 -3.82 34.69
CA GLN A 305 9.78 -2.96 35.74
C GLN A 305 8.27 -3.06 35.87
N ILE A 306 7.51 -3.05 34.77
CA ILE A 306 6.05 -3.17 34.86
C ILE A 306 5.65 -4.55 35.37
N ARG A 307 6.37 -5.61 34.98
CA ARG A 307 6.20 -6.96 35.55
C ARG A 307 6.45 -6.96 37.07
N THR A 308 7.51 -6.30 37.51
CA THR A 308 7.83 -6.16 38.94
C THR A 308 6.73 -5.37 39.67
N GLN A 309 6.23 -4.29 39.08
CA GLN A 309 5.14 -3.49 39.63
C GLN A 309 3.85 -4.31 39.82
N LEU A 310 3.51 -5.14 38.83
CA LEU A 310 2.26 -5.91 38.80
C LEU A 310 2.32 -7.15 39.71
N PHE A 311 3.46 -7.85 39.76
CA PHE A 311 3.55 -9.19 40.35
C PHE A 311 4.45 -9.30 41.59
N ALA A 312 5.27 -8.29 41.92
CA ALA A 312 6.09 -8.36 43.14
C ALA A 312 5.22 -8.23 44.40
N GLU A 313 5.35 -9.19 45.32
CA GLU A 313 4.76 -9.11 46.66
C GLU A 313 5.46 -8.05 47.51
N ASN A 314 6.79 -7.94 47.39
CA ASN A 314 7.57 -6.93 48.08
C ASN A 314 7.37 -5.54 47.45
N LYS A 315 6.80 -4.61 48.21
CA LYS A 315 6.58 -3.22 47.78
C LYS A 315 7.88 -2.45 47.55
N ASP A 316 8.98 -2.82 48.18
CA ASP A 316 10.28 -2.14 48.00
C ASP A 316 10.88 -2.38 46.62
N LEU A 317 10.48 -3.45 45.93
CA LEU A 317 10.89 -3.75 44.56
C LEU A 317 10.10 -2.94 43.53
N ARG A 318 9.01 -2.28 43.93
CA ARG A 318 8.12 -1.51 43.06
C ARG A 318 8.72 -0.12 42.82
N ASN A 319 9.46 0.02 41.72
CA ASN A 319 10.04 1.27 41.28
C ASN A 319 9.63 1.59 39.83
N LEU A 320 8.97 2.73 39.65
CA LEU A 320 8.50 3.22 38.34
C LEU A 320 9.37 4.35 37.76
N ASP A 321 10.45 4.77 38.42
CA ASP A 321 11.26 5.94 38.03
C ASP A 321 11.78 5.83 36.58
N HIS A 322 12.25 4.65 36.19
CA HIS A 322 12.78 4.45 34.83
C HIS A 322 11.66 4.36 33.78
N ILE A 323 10.50 3.75 34.07
CA ILE A 323 9.31 3.85 33.20
C ILE A 323 8.87 5.31 33.09
N GLN A 324 8.79 6.04 34.19
CA GLN A 324 8.37 7.43 34.23
C GLN A 324 9.27 8.32 33.36
N ARG A 325 10.59 8.29 33.59
CA ARG A 325 11.56 9.09 32.78
C ARG A 325 11.49 8.72 31.31
N SER A 326 11.36 7.43 31.03
CA SER A 326 11.29 6.92 29.66
C SER A 326 10.02 7.36 28.93
N GLN A 327 8.86 7.23 29.57
CA GLN A 327 7.57 7.66 29.01
C GLN A 327 7.50 9.18 28.86
N GLN A 328 8.07 9.93 29.81
CA GLN A 328 8.21 11.38 29.68
C GLN A 328 8.97 11.74 28.41
N GLN A 329 10.08 11.06 28.10
CA GLN A 329 10.81 11.28 26.86
C GLN A 329 9.99 10.89 25.62
N ASP A 330 9.28 9.77 25.65
CA ASP A 330 8.44 9.34 24.53
C ASP A 330 7.32 10.37 24.24
N PHE A 331 6.67 10.88 25.29
CA PHE A 331 5.67 11.95 25.16
C PHE A 331 6.28 13.28 24.72
N GLN A 332 7.45 13.66 25.24
CA GLN A 332 8.16 14.85 24.79
C GLN A 332 8.42 14.79 23.29
N ASN A 333 8.89 13.64 22.77
CA ASN A 333 9.11 13.45 21.34
C ASN A 333 7.82 13.62 20.50
N ILE A 334 6.65 13.27 21.06
CA ILE A 334 5.35 13.49 20.42
C ILE A 334 4.98 14.98 20.47
N PHE A 335 5.08 15.59 21.65
CA PHE A 335 4.72 17.00 21.88
C PHE A 335 5.62 17.98 21.13
N ASP A 336 6.91 17.65 20.94
CA ASP A 336 7.84 18.46 20.15
C ASP A 336 7.44 18.54 18.67
N GLN A 337 6.62 17.61 18.17
CA GLN A 337 6.05 17.67 16.82
C GLN A 337 4.65 18.30 16.80
N ASN A 338 4.09 18.65 17.96
CA ASN A 338 2.71 19.11 18.09
C ASN A 338 2.62 20.63 18.12
N ASP A 339 2.12 21.22 17.03
CA ASP A 339 1.90 22.67 16.91
C ASP A 339 0.56 23.09 17.55
N GLY A 340 0.31 22.66 18.80
CA GLY A 340 -0.88 23.04 19.58
C GLY A 340 -2.16 22.29 19.22
N GLU A 341 -2.09 21.20 18.47
CA GLU A 341 -3.24 20.35 18.18
C GLU A 341 -3.60 19.45 19.37
N LEU A 342 -4.84 18.98 19.42
CA LEU A 342 -5.30 18.09 20.50
C LEU A 342 -4.75 16.68 20.32
N ILE A 343 -4.16 16.15 21.40
CA ILE A 343 -3.62 14.79 21.48
C ILE A 343 -4.43 14.00 22.53
N VAL A 344 -5.03 12.90 22.10
CA VAL A 344 -5.74 11.95 22.98
C VAL A 344 -4.78 10.82 23.33
N ILE A 345 -4.45 10.69 24.61
CA ILE A 345 -3.61 9.62 25.14
C ILE A 345 -4.50 8.58 25.80
N ARG A 346 -4.45 7.34 25.34
CA ARG A 346 -5.10 6.22 26.01
C ARG A 346 -4.17 5.67 27.07
N TYR A 347 -4.67 5.59 28.30
CA TYR A 347 -3.95 4.93 29.39
C TYR A 347 -3.79 3.44 29.09
N LEU A 348 -2.96 2.76 29.87
CA LEU A 348 -2.64 1.36 29.66
C LEU A 348 -3.91 0.50 29.58
N ASP A 349 -4.14 -0.12 28.42
CA ASP A 349 -5.31 -0.94 28.10
C ASP A 349 -4.83 -2.30 27.55
N ALA A 350 -4.00 -2.98 28.35
CA ALA A 350 -3.48 -4.30 28.07
C ALA A 350 -3.82 -5.25 29.23
N PRO A 351 -4.35 -6.45 28.97
CA PRO A 351 -4.64 -7.43 30.01
C PRO A 351 -3.34 -7.93 30.66
N LEU A 352 -3.41 -8.28 31.95
CA LEU A 352 -2.23 -8.66 32.75
C LEU A 352 -1.40 -9.79 32.13
N HIS A 353 -2.04 -10.71 31.41
CA HIS A 353 -1.37 -11.86 30.80
C HIS A 353 -0.42 -11.47 29.65
N GLU A 354 -0.60 -10.32 29.02
CA GLU A 354 0.31 -9.81 27.99
C GLU A 354 1.68 -9.40 28.56
N PHE A 355 1.73 -9.09 29.86
CA PHE A 355 2.98 -8.79 30.54
C PHE A 355 3.66 -10.04 31.11
N LEU A 356 3.06 -11.23 31.05
CA LEU A 356 3.70 -12.42 31.58
C LEU A 356 4.89 -12.86 30.72
N PRO A 357 5.94 -13.45 31.32
CA PRO A 357 7.03 -14.05 30.56
C PRO A 357 6.53 -15.25 29.73
N HIS A 358 6.90 -15.30 28.45
CA HIS A 358 6.46 -16.35 27.53
C HIS A 358 7.53 -17.40 27.26
N SER A 359 8.81 -17.01 27.26
CA SER A 359 9.93 -17.93 27.03
C SER A 359 10.53 -18.43 28.35
N GLU A 360 11.14 -19.62 28.33
CA GLU A 360 11.76 -20.19 29.54
C GLU A 360 12.87 -19.27 30.09
N LYS A 361 13.62 -18.62 29.21
CA LYS A 361 14.63 -17.61 29.56
C LYS A 361 14.00 -16.38 30.22
N GLU A 362 12.93 -15.82 29.66
CA GLU A 362 12.26 -14.67 30.27
C GLU A 362 11.70 -14.98 31.64
N LYS A 363 11.15 -16.18 31.82
CA LYS A 363 10.66 -16.61 33.12
C LYS A 363 11.83 -16.77 34.11
N ASP A 364 13.01 -17.25 33.70
CA ASP A 364 14.20 -17.35 34.57
C ASP A 364 14.71 -15.97 34.98
N ASP A 365 14.80 -15.06 34.01
CA ASP A 365 15.22 -13.68 34.25
C ASP A 365 14.21 -12.96 35.17
N PHE A 366 12.92 -13.24 34.99
CA PHE A 366 11.87 -12.72 35.86
C PHE A 366 11.94 -13.29 37.28
N ALA A 367 12.30 -14.57 37.44
CA ALA A 367 12.47 -15.23 38.74
C ALA A 367 13.57 -14.56 39.55
N LYS A 368 14.70 -14.28 38.89
CA LYS A 368 15.84 -13.58 39.48
C LYS A 368 15.47 -12.17 39.93
N VAL A 369 14.73 -11.42 39.11
CA VAL A 369 14.33 -10.05 39.42
C VAL A 369 13.40 -9.99 40.63
N LEU A 370 12.45 -10.92 40.72
CA LEU A 370 11.52 -11.00 41.86
C LEU A 370 12.12 -11.70 43.09
N ASN A 371 13.32 -12.29 42.97
CA ASN A 371 13.93 -13.15 43.97
C ASN A 371 13.01 -14.30 44.43
N ILE A 372 12.34 -14.95 43.45
CA ILE A 372 11.44 -16.09 43.66
C ILE A 372 11.87 -17.29 42.82
N THR A 373 11.34 -18.46 43.15
CA THR A 373 11.62 -19.71 42.44
C THR A 373 10.78 -19.84 41.16
N ARG A 374 11.25 -20.65 40.21
CA ARG A 374 10.51 -20.94 38.97
C ARG A 374 9.09 -21.51 39.23
N PRO A 375 8.88 -22.46 40.15
CA PRO A 375 7.53 -22.93 40.49
C PRO A 375 6.59 -21.81 40.99
N GLN A 376 7.11 -20.79 41.66
CA GLN A 376 6.30 -19.64 42.08
C GLN A 376 5.88 -18.77 40.89
N ILE A 377 6.74 -18.61 39.88
CA ILE A 377 6.38 -17.94 38.63
C ILE A 377 5.32 -18.70 37.86
N ASP A 378 5.45 -20.02 37.74
CA ASP A 378 4.45 -20.82 37.00
C ASP A 378 3.07 -20.70 37.68
N ARG A 379 3.00 -20.66 39.01
CA ARG A 379 1.75 -20.37 39.74
C ARG A 379 1.18 -18.99 39.45
N ILE A 380 2.02 -17.95 39.35
CA ILE A 380 1.57 -16.59 38.97
C ILE A 380 1.02 -16.58 37.54
N ILE A 381 1.67 -17.29 36.62
CA ILE A 381 1.22 -17.42 35.23
C ILE A 381 -0.12 -18.16 35.17
N GLU A 382 -0.26 -19.28 35.87
CA GLU A 382 -1.48 -20.08 35.94
C GLU A 382 -2.65 -19.30 36.55
N SER A 383 -2.42 -18.55 37.64
CA SER A 383 -3.48 -17.77 38.29
C SER A 383 -3.90 -16.52 37.51
N THR A 384 -3.00 -15.96 36.71
CA THR A 384 -3.26 -14.76 35.87
C THR A 384 -3.89 -15.14 34.52
N ARG A 385 -3.70 -16.38 34.05
CA ARG A 385 -4.43 -16.95 32.91
C ARG A 385 -5.85 -17.35 33.36
N ILE A 386 -6.74 -16.38 33.47
CA ILE A 386 -8.18 -16.67 33.56
C ILE A 386 -8.58 -17.47 32.29
N PRO A 387 -9.34 -18.58 32.40
CA PRO A 387 -9.85 -19.26 31.23
C PRO A 387 -10.70 -18.26 30.44
N GLN A 388 -10.40 -18.08 29.15
CA GLN A 388 -11.38 -17.48 28.24
C GLN A 388 -12.58 -18.45 28.19
N VAL A 389 -13.55 -18.22 29.07
CA VAL A 389 -14.89 -18.78 28.91
C VAL A 389 -15.46 -18.09 27.68
N PHE A 390 -15.48 -18.81 26.57
CA PHE A 390 -16.19 -18.43 25.34
C PHE A 390 -17.69 -18.40 25.58
#